data_AF-A0AAA9SV34-F1
#
_entry.id   AF-A0AAA9SV34-F1
#
_cell.length_a   1.000
_cell.length_b   1.000
_cell.length_c   1.000
_cell.angle_alpha   90.00
_cell.angle_beta   90.00
_cell.angle_gamma   90.00
#
_symmetry.space_group_name_H-M   'P 1'
#
loop_
_entity.id
_entity.type
_entity.pdbx_description
1 polymer ?
#
loop_
_entity_poly.entity_id
_entity_poly.type
_entity_poly.pdbx_seq_one_letter_code
_entity_poly.pdbx_strand_id
1 'polypeptide(L)'
;MYENFVEEVDAVDNGISQWEEGEPRYLLTTTLSARVARLNPTWNQPNQDTEAGFKRAMDLVREEFLQRLDFYQNSWLPARTLVEEALAKRFQVDPSGEIIELEKGGCPWKEHLYQLELGLSPAGTIAFVIYTDQAGQWRVQCVPKEPHSFQSRLPLLEPWRGLRDEALDQISGIPGCIFVHASGFIGGHRTREGALSMARATLAQRPHLPQIPW
;
A
#
# COMPACT_ATOMS: atom_id res chain seq x y z
N MET A 1 11.16 10.10 -0.31
CA MET A 1 11.35 11.49 -0.77
C MET A 1 11.83 11.56 -2.20
N TYR A 2 12.94 10.89 -2.56
CA TYR A 2 13.42 10.91 -3.94
C TYR A 2 12.45 10.19 -4.90
N GLU A 3 12.32 8.87 -4.77
CA GLU A 3 11.54 8.00 -5.67
C GLU A 3 10.08 8.43 -5.86
N ASN A 4 9.41 8.88 -4.79
CA ASN A 4 7.97 9.20 -4.84
C ASN A 4 7.68 10.70 -5.01
N PHE A 5 8.68 11.56 -5.21
CA PHE A 5 8.45 13.00 -5.37
C PHE A 5 9.50 13.69 -6.25
N VAL A 6 10.78 13.60 -5.90
CA VAL A 6 11.85 14.33 -6.61
C VAL A 6 12.18 13.69 -7.97
N GLU A 7 12.12 12.36 -8.07
CA GLU A 7 12.48 11.63 -9.29
C GLU A 7 11.62 12.05 -10.50
N GLU A 8 10.30 12.20 -10.32
CA GLU A 8 9.42 12.69 -11.39
C GLU A 8 9.83 14.10 -11.86
N VAL A 9 10.14 14.99 -10.91
CA VAL A 9 10.53 16.37 -11.22
C VAL A 9 11.86 16.39 -11.98
N ASP A 10 12.85 15.63 -11.51
CA ASP A 10 14.17 15.52 -12.11
C ASP A 10 14.10 14.93 -13.53
N ALA A 11 13.34 13.85 -13.71
CA ALA A 11 13.12 13.24 -15.02
C ALA A 11 12.47 14.22 -16.01
N VAL A 12 11.42 14.93 -15.58
CA VAL A 12 10.72 15.91 -16.43
C VAL A 12 11.63 17.09 -16.78
N ASP A 13 12.41 17.61 -15.83
CA ASP A 13 13.33 18.74 -16.05
C ASP A 13 14.44 18.39 -17.04
N ASN A 14 14.94 17.15 -16.98
CA ASN A 14 15.96 16.63 -17.89
C ASN A 14 15.41 16.05 -19.20
N GLY A 15 14.10 16.12 -19.44
CA GLY A 15 13.48 15.61 -20.66
C GLY A 15 13.53 14.08 -20.81
N ILE A 16 13.59 13.36 -19.69
CA ILE A 16 13.59 11.90 -19.65
C ILE A 16 12.15 11.39 -19.81
N SER A 17 11.93 10.55 -20.82
CA SER A 17 10.65 9.85 -21.02
C SER A 17 10.43 8.79 -19.93
N GLN A 18 9.17 8.60 -19.53
CA GLN A 18 8.79 7.61 -18.51
C GLN A 18 8.99 6.14 -18.97
N TRP A 19 9.12 5.91 -20.27
CA TRP A 19 9.34 4.61 -20.91
C TRP A 19 10.22 4.77 -22.15
N GLU A 20 10.99 3.73 -22.49
CA GLU A 20 11.88 3.70 -23.65
C GLU A 20 11.13 3.69 -24.98
N GLU A 21 9.99 2.98 -25.06
CA GLU A 21 9.18 2.85 -26.27
C GLU A 21 7.67 2.89 -25.96
N GLY A 22 6.89 3.39 -26.94
CA GLY A 22 5.43 3.36 -26.93
C GLY A 22 4.75 4.66 -26.47
N GLU A 23 3.47 4.80 -26.84
CA GLU A 23 2.61 5.91 -26.39
C GLU A 23 1.85 5.52 -25.13
N PRO A 24 1.72 6.42 -24.13
CA PRO A 24 0.92 6.15 -22.97
C PRO A 24 -0.56 5.95 -23.33
N ARG A 25 -1.22 5.00 -22.66
CA ARG A 25 -2.66 4.75 -22.85
C ARG A 25 -3.53 5.94 -22.47
N TYR A 26 -3.03 6.84 -21.64
CA TYR A 26 -3.68 8.08 -21.22
C TYR A 26 -2.62 9.12 -20.83
N LEU A 27 -2.96 10.40 -21.00
CA LEU A 27 -2.05 11.51 -20.66
C LEU A 27 -2.13 11.87 -19.16
N LEU A 28 -0.98 12.02 -18.52
CA LEU A 28 -0.87 12.59 -17.17
C LEU A 28 -0.67 14.10 -17.25
N THR A 29 -1.72 14.87 -16.94
CA THR A 29 -1.73 16.34 -17.07
C THR A 29 -1.70 17.08 -15.71
N THR A 30 -1.57 16.33 -14.62
CA THR A 30 -1.68 16.83 -13.24
C THR A 30 -0.39 16.72 -12.43
N THR A 31 0.75 16.45 -13.09
CA THR A 31 2.09 16.43 -12.48
C THR A 31 2.42 17.76 -11.79
N LEU A 32 3.39 17.75 -10.87
CA LEU A 32 3.82 18.99 -10.20
C LEU A 32 4.29 20.03 -11.24
N SER A 33 5.11 19.62 -12.20
CA SER A 33 5.59 20.47 -13.29
C SER A 33 4.43 21.03 -14.13
N ALA A 34 3.41 20.23 -14.45
CA ALA A 34 2.22 20.71 -15.16
C ALA A 34 1.39 21.69 -14.33
N ARG A 35 1.27 21.47 -13.01
CA ARG A 35 0.58 22.39 -12.08
C ARG A 35 1.31 23.74 -11.99
N VAL A 36 2.64 23.71 -11.91
CA VAL A 36 3.49 24.91 -11.93
C VAL A 36 3.35 25.65 -13.26
N ALA A 37 3.42 24.94 -14.39
CA ALA A 37 3.30 25.54 -15.73
C ALA A 37 1.96 26.28 -15.93
N ARG A 38 0.86 25.81 -15.33
CA ARG A 38 -0.45 26.47 -15.38
C ARG A 38 -0.51 27.81 -14.65
N LEU A 39 0.48 28.13 -13.83
CA LEU A 39 0.58 29.40 -13.13
C LEU A 39 1.28 30.48 -13.97
N ASN A 40 1.83 30.11 -15.14
CA ASN A 40 2.32 31.09 -16.10
C ASN A 40 1.16 31.91 -16.70
N PRO A 41 1.41 33.19 -17.04
CA PRO A 41 0.47 33.97 -17.82
C PRO A 41 0.07 33.27 -19.12
N THR A 42 -1.19 33.42 -19.52
CA THR A 42 -1.63 32.92 -20.82
C THR A 42 -1.18 33.87 -21.93
N TRP A 43 -0.93 33.33 -23.12
CA TRP A 43 -0.36 34.09 -24.25
C TRP A 43 -1.17 35.34 -24.63
N ASN A 44 -2.48 35.33 -24.37
CA ASN A 44 -3.42 36.39 -24.71
C ASN A 44 -3.78 37.32 -23.52
N GLN A 45 -3.09 37.21 -22.38
CA GLN A 45 -3.28 38.15 -21.28
C GLN A 45 -2.66 39.52 -21.62
N PRO A 46 -3.39 40.63 -21.46
CA PRO A 46 -2.87 41.97 -21.74
C PRO A 46 -1.67 42.37 -20.88
N ASN A 47 -1.57 41.82 -19.67
CA ASN A 47 -0.45 41.98 -18.76
C ASN A 47 0.04 40.60 -18.33
N GLN A 48 1.26 40.24 -18.73
CA GLN A 48 1.90 38.96 -18.42
C GLN A 48 2.79 39.12 -17.18
N ASP A 49 2.17 39.34 -16.02
CA ASP A 49 2.90 39.42 -14.74
C ASP A 49 3.40 38.03 -14.33
N THR A 50 4.67 37.76 -14.63
CA THR A 50 5.35 36.51 -14.31
C THR A 50 5.70 36.38 -12.82
N GLU A 51 5.90 37.50 -12.11
CA GLU A 51 6.30 37.51 -10.71
C GLU A 51 5.17 37.02 -9.80
N ALA A 52 3.94 37.45 -10.06
CA ALA A 52 2.77 36.96 -9.35
C ALA A 52 2.56 35.45 -9.55
N GLY A 53 2.75 34.95 -10.77
CA GLY A 53 2.70 33.52 -11.10
C GLY A 53 3.78 32.73 -10.38
N PHE A 54 5.02 33.23 -10.40
CA PHE A 54 6.17 32.63 -9.73
C PHE A 54 5.94 32.48 -8.22
N LYS A 55 5.45 33.52 -7.52
CA LYS A 55 5.15 33.43 -6.08
C LYS A 55 4.12 32.34 -5.77
N ARG A 56 3.06 32.25 -6.57
CA ARG A 56 2.06 31.19 -6.43
C ARG A 56 2.63 29.80 -6.68
N ALA A 57 3.55 29.67 -7.64
CA ALA A 57 4.24 28.42 -7.92
C ALA A 57 5.14 28.01 -6.75
N MET A 58 5.87 28.96 -6.17
CA MET A 58 6.69 28.73 -4.98
C MET A 58 5.87 28.23 -3.80
N ASP A 59 4.70 28.83 -3.55
CA ASP A 59 3.81 28.38 -2.48
C ASP A 59 3.25 26.98 -2.74
N LEU A 60 2.83 26.68 -3.99
CA LEU A 60 2.35 25.36 -4.38
C LEU A 60 3.41 24.27 -4.19
N VAL A 61 4.65 24.52 -4.65
CA VAL A 61 5.75 23.56 -4.54
C VAL A 61 6.19 23.41 -3.08
N ARG A 62 6.25 24.51 -2.32
CA ARG A 62 6.58 24.48 -0.88
C ARG A 62 5.58 23.64 -0.12
N GLU A 63 4.29 23.85 -0.34
CA GLU A 63 3.23 23.10 0.34
C GLU A 63 3.33 21.60 0.04
N GLU A 64 3.45 21.22 -1.23
CA GLU A 64 3.59 19.81 -1.62
C GLU A 64 4.84 19.18 -1.00
N PHE A 65 5.99 19.87 -1.05
CA PHE A 65 7.23 19.38 -0.44
C PHE A 65 7.10 19.18 1.07
N LEU A 66 6.56 20.17 1.78
CA LEU A 66 6.40 20.10 3.24
C LEU A 66 5.42 18.99 3.64
N GLN A 67 4.33 18.80 2.90
CA GLN A 67 3.39 17.69 3.14
C GLN A 67 4.06 16.33 2.95
N ARG A 68 4.90 16.16 1.91
CA ARG A 68 5.66 14.91 1.70
C ARG A 68 6.69 14.70 2.80
N LEU A 69 7.42 15.75 3.18
CA LEU A 69 8.42 15.68 4.24
C LEU A 69 7.78 15.29 5.58
N ASP A 70 6.68 15.94 5.94
CA ASP A 70 5.91 15.66 7.14
C ASP A 70 5.43 14.21 7.17
N PHE A 71 4.86 13.71 6.06
CA PHE A 71 4.49 12.30 5.93
C PHE A 71 5.68 11.36 6.16
N TYR A 72 6.83 11.63 5.52
CA TYR A 72 7.99 10.76 5.68
C TYR A 72 8.53 10.79 7.12
N GLN A 73 8.61 11.96 7.73
CA GLN A 73 9.15 12.15 9.07
C GLN A 73 8.24 11.57 10.15
N ASN A 74 6.94 11.86 10.08
CA ASN A 74 6.00 11.64 11.17
C ASN A 74 5.14 10.38 11.00
N SER A 75 5.08 9.81 9.79
CA SER A 75 4.25 8.64 9.49
C SER A 75 5.06 7.47 8.92
N TRP A 76 5.76 7.64 7.80
CA TRP A 76 6.45 6.53 7.12
C TRP A 76 7.69 6.06 7.88
N LEU A 77 8.60 6.96 8.32
CA LEU A 77 9.83 6.55 9.02
C LEU A 77 9.53 5.80 10.34
N PRO A 78 8.65 6.30 11.23
CA PRO A 78 8.33 5.60 12.48
C PRO A 78 7.65 4.23 12.25
N ALA A 79 6.96 4.04 11.12
CA ALA A 79 6.33 2.77 10.80
C ALA A 79 7.35 1.62 10.65
N ARG A 80 8.60 1.92 10.29
CA ARG A 80 9.64 0.91 10.12
C ARG A 80 9.82 0.05 11.37
N THR A 81 10.00 0.69 12.53
CA THR A 81 10.19 -0.02 13.81
C THR A 81 9.00 -0.91 14.14
N LEU A 82 7.77 -0.47 13.83
CA LEU A 82 6.56 -1.27 14.05
C LEU A 82 6.55 -2.54 13.17
N VAL A 83 6.99 -2.44 11.92
CA VAL A 83 7.07 -3.59 11.02
C VAL A 83 8.22 -4.52 11.43
N GLU A 84 9.36 -4.00 11.85
CA GLU A 84 10.47 -4.79 12.40
C GLU A 84 10.03 -5.60 13.63
N GLU A 85 9.34 -4.96 14.57
CA GLU A 85 8.76 -5.62 15.75
C GLU A 85 7.73 -6.69 15.37
N ALA A 86 6.82 -6.37 14.45
CA ALA A 86 5.79 -7.29 13.97
C ALA A 86 6.41 -8.54 13.30
N LEU A 87 7.45 -8.34 12.49
CA LEU A 87 8.22 -9.43 11.89
C LEU A 87 8.93 -10.29 12.93
N ALA A 88 9.53 -9.70 13.96
CA ALA A 88 10.20 -10.44 15.03
C ALA A 88 9.21 -11.30 15.84
N LYS A 89 7.99 -10.80 16.06
CA LYS A 89 6.93 -11.47 16.83
C LYS A 89 6.08 -12.45 16.01
N ARG A 90 6.26 -12.54 14.69
CA ARG A 90 5.37 -13.29 13.77
C ARG A 90 5.06 -14.72 14.19
N PHE A 91 6.03 -15.45 14.75
CA PHE A 91 5.83 -16.83 15.22
C PHE A 91 5.01 -16.92 16.53
N GLN A 92 4.93 -15.83 17.29
CA GLN A 92 4.06 -15.71 18.46
C GLN A 92 2.62 -15.37 18.02
N VAL A 93 2.47 -14.66 16.90
CA VAL A 93 1.16 -14.35 16.27
C VAL A 93 0.57 -15.61 15.64
N ASP A 94 1.36 -16.30 14.82
CA ASP A 94 0.97 -17.54 14.18
C ASP A 94 2.18 -18.49 13.97
N PRO A 95 2.06 -19.79 14.30
CA PRO A 95 3.17 -20.74 14.14
C PRO A 95 3.71 -20.86 12.71
N SER A 96 2.93 -20.53 11.67
CA SER A 96 3.43 -20.50 10.29
C SER A 96 4.54 -19.46 10.08
N GLY A 97 4.53 -18.38 10.87
CA GLY A 97 5.37 -17.21 10.65
C GLY A 97 5.02 -16.41 9.39
N GLU A 98 3.88 -16.67 8.75
CA GLU A 98 3.44 -16.00 7.52
C GLU A 98 2.39 -14.91 7.77
N ILE A 99 2.04 -14.70 9.03
CA ILE A 99 1.11 -13.67 9.50
C ILE A 99 1.86 -12.76 10.46
N ILE A 100 1.81 -11.45 10.20
CA ILE A 100 2.30 -10.44 11.14
C ILE A 100 1.13 -9.62 11.67
N GLU A 101 1.31 -9.07 12.87
CA GLU A 101 0.33 -8.21 13.52
C GLU A 101 0.94 -6.83 13.80
N LEU A 102 0.25 -5.77 13.40
CA LEU A 102 0.61 -4.40 13.76
C LEU A 102 -0.20 -4.00 15.01
N GLU A 103 0.40 -4.15 16.18
CA GLU A 103 -0.24 -3.97 17.49
C GLU A 103 -0.81 -2.54 17.69
N LYS A 104 -0.21 -1.53 17.05
CA LYS A 104 -0.62 -0.12 17.16
C LYS A 104 -1.62 0.30 16.06
N GLY A 105 -2.19 -0.65 15.33
CA GLY A 105 -3.10 -0.39 14.22
C GLY A 105 -2.38 -0.21 12.88
N GLY A 106 -3.15 0.11 11.85
CA GLY A 106 -2.64 0.25 10.48
C GLY A 106 -1.64 1.41 10.33
N CYS A 107 -0.48 1.12 9.72
CA CYS A 107 0.55 2.10 9.38
C CYS A 107 1.05 1.90 7.92
N PRO A 108 1.91 2.79 7.39
CA PRO A 108 2.59 2.57 6.09
C PRO A 108 3.57 1.38 6.12
N TRP A 109 3.05 0.14 6.10
CA TRP A 109 3.86 -1.05 6.36
C TRP A 109 4.50 -1.69 5.12
N LYS A 110 3.90 -1.51 3.93
CA LYS A 110 4.22 -2.30 2.72
C LYS A 110 5.70 -2.23 2.35
N GLU A 111 6.20 -1.03 2.09
CA GLU A 111 7.57 -0.82 1.63
C GLU A 111 8.60 -1.33 2.64
N HIS A 112 8.39 -1.03 3.93
CA HIS A 112 9.22 -1.56 5.01
C HIS A 112 9.23 -3.07 5.04
N LEU A 113 8.06 -3.71 4.90
CA LEU A 113 7.96 -5.17 4.86
C LEU A 113 8.80 -5.75 3.72
N TYR A 114 8.67 -5.21 2.50
CA TYR A 114 9.45 -5.68 1.35
C TYR A 114 10.96 -5.52 1.55
N GLN A 115 11.41 -4.42 2.16
CA GLN A 115 12.84 -4.22 2.43
C GLN A 115 13.34 -5.17 3.52
N LEU A 116 12.58 -5.35 4.59
CA LEU A 116 12.97 -6.15 5.75
C LEU A 116 12.95 -7.65 5.46
N GLU A 117 12.00 -8.12 4.65
CA GLU A 117 11.88 -9.54 4.33
C GLU A 117 12.99 -10.06 3.39
N LEU A 118 13.74 -9.17 2.72
CA LEU A 118 14.95 -9.55 1.98
C LEU A 118 16.00 -10.19 2.89
N GLY A 119 15.98 -9.86 4.19
CA GLY A 119 16.83 -10.48 5.20
C GLY A 119 16.30 -11.82 5.75
N LEU A 120 15.11 -12.26 5.32
CA LEU A 120 14.52 -13.54 5.75
C LEU A 120 14.89 -14.67 4.79
N SER A 121 14.90 -15.90 5.32
CA SER A 121 15.08 -17.12 4.52
C SER A 121 13.95 -18.11 4.82
N PRO A 122 13.06 -18.41 3.84
CA PRO A 122 12.96 -17.76 2.53
C PRO A 122 12.40 -16.33 2.63
N ALA A 123 12.82 -15.48 1.70
CA ALA A 123 12.25 -14.14 1.52
C ALA A 123 10.80 -14.24 1.00
N GLY A 124 9.99 -13.20 1.22
CA GLY A 124 8.64 -13.11 0.68
C GLY A 124 7.61 -14.05 1.34
N THR A 125 7.89 -14.52 2.56
CA THR A 125 7.03 -15.49 3.29
C THR A 125 5.80 -14.87 3.92
N ILE A 126 5.77 -13.57 4.17
CA ILE A 126 4.61 -12.95 4.82
C ILE A 126 3.46 -12.86 3.83
N ALA A 127 2.35 -13.51 4.15
CA ALA A 127 1.15 -13.56 3.32
C ALA A 127 0.08 -12.58 3.81
N PHE A 128 0.00 -12.36 5.12
CA PHE A 128 -1.03 -11.51 5.74
C PHE A 128 -0.46 -10.56 6.79
N VAL A 129 -1.06 -9.38 6.84
CA VAL A 129 -0.88 -8.39 7.90
C VAL A 129 -2.24 -8.18 8.56
N ILE A 130 -2.31 -8.37 9.88
CA ILE A 130 -3.50 -8.05 10.67
C ILE A 130 -3.27 -6.81 11.53
N TYR A 131 -4.30 -5.99 11.68
CA TYR A 131 -4.24 -4.75 12.45
C TYR A 131 -5.64 -4.21 12.72
N THR A 132 -5.79 -3.30 13.68
CA THR A 132 -7.04 -2.55 13.88
C THR A 132 -7.08 -1.30 13.00
N ASP A 133 -8.25 -1.02 12.44
CA ASP A 133 -8.51 0.28 11.81
C ASP A 133 -8.89 1.36 12.84
N GLN A 134 -9.17 2.57 12.35
CA GLN A 134 -9.55 3.71 13.19
C GLN A 134 -10.85 3.50 13.98
N ALA A 135 -11.71 2.58 13.54
CA ALA A 135 -12.95 2.21 14.23
C ALA A 135 -12.75 1.00 15.18
N GLY A 136 -11.51 0.57 15.40
CA GLY A 136 -11.15 -0.57 16.23
C GLY A 136 -11.51 -1.93 15.62
N GLN A 137 -11.92 -1.97 14.34
CA GLN A 137 -12.26 -3.21 13.66
C GLN A 137 -11.00 -3.87 13.12
N TRP A 138 -10.93 -5.19 13.21
CA TRP A 138 -9.76 -5.93 12.76
C TRP A 138 -9.77 -6.08 11.25
N ARG A 139 -8.61 -5.84 10.65
CA ARG A 139 -8.33 -6.02 9.23
C ARG A 139 -7.44 -7.23 9.06
N VAL A 140 -7.72 -7.99 8.01
CA VAL A 140 -6.82 -9.00 7.47
C VAL A 140 -6.48 -8.57 6.05
N GLN A 141 -5.26 -8.09 5.84
CA GLN A 141 -4.81 -7.57 4.56
C GLN A 141 -3.78 -8.50 3.95
N CYS A 142 -3.98 -8.87 2.70
CA CYS A 142 -3.03 -9.69 1.95
C CYS A 142 -1.82 -8.87 1.53
N VAL A 143 -0.63 -9.44 1.63
CA VAL A 143 0.59 -8.83 1.10
C VAL A 143 0.59 -8.92 -0.44
N PRO A 144 0.76 -7.82 -1.17
CA PRO A 144 0.90 -7.86 -2.63
C PRO A 144 2.14 -8.65 -3.07
N LYS A 145 2.16 -9.17 -4.29
CA LYS A 145 3.36 -9.85 -4.83
C LYS A 145 4.55 -8.89 -4.92
N GLU A 146 4.28 -7.66 -5.35
CA GLU A 146 5.25 -6.58 -5.55
C GLU A 146 4.65 -5.25 -5.03
N PRO A 147 5.47 -4.25 -4.66
CA PRO A 147 5.02 -3.01 -4.03
C PRO A 147 3.83 -2.30 -4.72
N HIS A 148 3.76 -2.35 -6.05
CA HIS A 148 2.73 -1.67 -6.85
C HIS A 148 1.74 -2.64 -7.52
N SER A 149 1.78 -3.93 -7.17
CA SER A 149 0.92 -4.93 -7.78
C SER A 149 -0.48 -4.95 -7.17
N PHE A 150 -1.48 -5.10 -8.02
CA PHE A 150 -2.85 -5.43 -7.59
C PHE A 150 -3.03 -6.91 -7.24
N GLN A 151 -2.03 -7.76 -7.50
CA GLN A 151 -2.08 -9.18 -7.19
C GLN A 151 -1.52 -9.43 -5.79
N SER A 152 -2.32 -10.08 -4.94
CA SER A 152 -1.87 -10.59 -3.63
C SER A 152 -1.01 -11.84 -3.78
N ARG A 153 -0.06 -12.05 -2.86
CA ARG A 153 0.66 -13.32 -2.70
C ARG A 153 -0.31 -14.47 -2.45
N LEU A 154 -1.25 -14.24 -1.54
CA LEU A 154 -2.35 -15.13 -1.26
C LEU A 154 -3.63 -14.31 -1.00
N PRO A 155 -4.50 -14.13 -2.01
CA PRO A 155 -5.77 -13.45 -1.80
C PRO A 155 -6.69 -14.30 -0.91
N LEU A 156 -7.58 -13.64 -0.16
CA LEU A 156 -8.63 -14.30 0.63
C LEU A 156 -9.48 -15.22 -0.25
N LEU A 157 -10.05 -16.26 0.36
CA LEU A 157 -10.76 -17.33 -0.33
C LEU A 157 -11.82 -16.78 -1.28
N GLU A 158 -11.85 -17.34 -2.50
CA GLU A 158 -12.76 -16.90 -3.56
C GLU A 158 -14.24 -16.94 -3.16
N PRO A 159 -14.74 -17.97 -2.43
CA PRO A 159 -16.11 -17.99 -1.91
C PRO A 159 -16.48 -16.85 -0.95
N TRP A 160 -15.50 -16.17 -0.34
CA TRP A 160 -15.75 -15.07 0.60
C TRP A 160 -15.87 -13.72 -0.10
N ARG A 161 -15.34 -13.59 -1.32
CA ARG A 161 -15.12 -12.29 -1.96
C ARG A 161 -16.43 -11.58 -2.28
N GLY A 162 -16.52 -10.31 -1.89
CA GLY A 162 -17.72 -9.51 -2.07
C GLY A 162 -18.81 -9.76 -1.03
N LEU A 163 -18.64 -10.76 -0.15
CA LEU A 163 -19.59 -11.04 0.93
C LEU A 163 -19.33 -10.15 2.15
N ARG A 164 -20.37 -10.01 2.97
CA ARG A 164 -20.41 -9.18 4.18
C ARG A 164 -21.26 -9.85 5.25
N ASP A 165 -20.99 -9.47 6.50
CA ASP A 165 -21.82 -9.76 7.66
C ASP A 165 -22.31 -11.22 7.72
N GLU A 166 -23.60 -11.48 7.97
CA GLU A 166 -24.14 -12.83 8.20
C GLU A 166 -23.93 -13.79 7.01
N ALA A 167 -23.94 -13.26 5.77
CA ALA A 167 -23.69 -14.08 4.59
C ALA A 167 -22.24 -14.58 4.56
N LEU A 168 -21.29 -13.74 4.98
CA LEU A 168 -19.90 -14.12 5.10
C LEU A 168 -19.67 -15.06 6.30
N ASP A 169 -20.34 -14.84 7.42
CA ASP A 169 -20.28 -15.74 8.58
C ASP A 169 -20.73 -17.16 8.19
N GLN A 170 -21.83 -17.29 7.46
CA GLN A 170 -22.37 -18.58 7.01
C GLN A 170 -21.41 -19.32 6.07
N ILE A 171 -20.82 -18.63 5.10
CA ILE A 171 -19.94 -19.25 4.11
C ILE A 171 -18.55 -19.53 4.68
N SER A 172 -18.03 -18.66 5.55
CA SER A 172 -16.70 -18.83 6.15
C SER A 172 -16.70 -19.79 7.34
N GLY A 173 -17.83 -19.94 8.03
CA GLY A 173 -17.91 -20.62 9.32
C GLY A 173 -17.22 -19.85 10.45
N ILE A 174 -16.88 -18.57 10.24
CA ILE A 174 -16.20 -17.70 11.20
C ILE A 174 -17.18 -16.59 11.61
N PRO A 175 -17.76 -16.65 12.82
CA PRO A 175 -18.77 -15.68 13.23
C PRO A 175 -18.16 -14.31 13.56
N GLY A 176 -18.82 -13.23 13.13
CA GLY A 176 -18.39 -11.85 13.38
C GLY A 176 -17.56 -11.23 12.26
N CYS A 177 -17.63 -11.77 11.05
CA CYS A 177 -17.06 -11.16 9.86
C CYS A 177 -17.79 -9.85 9.51
N ILE A 178 -17.06 -8.91 8.91
CA ILE A 178 -17.59 -7.62 8.47
C ILE A 178 -17.68 -7.60 6.95
N PHE A 179 -16.59 -7.93 6.25
CA PHE A 179 -16.57 -8.05 4.80
C PHE A 179 -15.30 -8.72 4.27
N VAL A 180 -15.35 -9.12 2.99
CA VAL A 180 -14.15 -9.34 2.16
C VAL A 180 -14.31 -8.57 0.84
N HIS A 181 -13.27 -7.85 0.42
CA HIS A 181 -13.28 -7.11 -0.84
C HIS A 181 -13.47 -8.07 -2.04
N ALA A 182 -14.10 -7.60 -3.13
CA ALA A 182 -14.41 -8.44 -4.29
C ALA A 182 -13.19 -9.11 -4.95
N SER A 183 -12.00 -8.48 -4.87
CA SER A 183 -10.76 -9.11 -5.34
C SER A 183 -10.04 -9.96 -4.28
N GLY A 184 -10.50 -9.94 -3.03
CA GLY A 184 -9.94 -10.72 -1.92
C GLY A 184 -8.68 -10.14 -1.29
N PHE A 185 -8.25 -8.92 -1.61
CA PHE A 185 -7.00 -8.34 -1.05
C PHE A 185 -7.10 -7.94 0.42
N ILE A 186 -8.32 -7.74 0.95
CA ILE A 186 -8.55 -7.34 2.33
C ILE A 186 -9.91 -7.84 2.83
N GLY A 187 -9.96 -8.19 4.10
CA GLY A 187 -11.18 -8.49 4.84
C GLY A 187 -11.23 -7.78 6.19
N GLY A 188 -12.39 -7.86 6.84
CA GLY A 188 -12.62 -7.28 8.16
C GLY A 188 -13.33 -8.25 9.09
N HIS A 189 -12.95 -8.21 10.37
CA HIS A 189 -13.55 -8.99 11.45
C HIS A 189 -13.73 -8.13 12.71
N ARG A 190 -14.70 -8.46 13.56
CA ARG A 190 -14.93 -7.74 14.83
C ARG A 190 -13.87 -8.01 15.91
N THR A 191 -13.10 -9.08 15.75
CA THR A 191 -12.15 -9.58 16.75
C THR A 191 -10.83 -9.98 16.10
N ARG A 192 -9.75 -9.93 16.89
CA ARG A 192 -8.40 -10.33 16.51
C ARG A 192 -8.36 -11.79 16.08
N GLU A 193 -8.96 -12.66 16.89
CA GLU A 193 -8.96 -14.11 16.69
C GLU A 193 -9.73 -14.51 15.43
N GLY A 194 -10.79 -13.77 15.07
CA GLY A 194 -11.50 -14.02 13.82
C GLY A 194 -10.73 -13.55 12.60
N ALA A 195 -10.04 -12.40 12.65
CA ALA A 195 -9.14 -11.98 11.57
C ALA A 195 -7.99 -13.00 11.37
N LEU A 196 -7.43 -13.52 12.46
CA LEU A 196 -6.46 -14.62 12.43
C LEU A 196 -7.07 -15.90 11.83
N SER A 197 -8.29 -16.25 12.22
CA SER A 197 -9.00 -17.42 11.67
C SER A 197 -9.20 -17.29 10.15
N MET A 198 -9.56 -16.11 9.66
CA MET A 198 -9.69 -15.85 8.22
C MET A 198 -8.37 -16.04 7.48
N ALA A 199 -7.27 -15.48 8.02
CA ALA A 199 -5.92 -15.64 7.46
C ALA A 199 -5.50 -17.12 7.46
N ARG A 200 -5.67 -17.83 8.58
CA ARG A 200 -5.33 -19.26 8.74
C ARG A 200 -6.10 -20.16 7.79
N ALA A 201 -7.42 -19.97 7.68
CA ALA A 201 -8.23 -20.74 6.76
C ALA A 201 -7.81 -20.49 5.29
N THR A 202 -7.38 -19.27 4.97
CA THR A 202 -6.82 -18.97 3.65
C THR A 202 -5.45 -19.63 3.44
N LEU A 203 -4.54 -19.59 4.42
CA LEU A 203 -3.25 -20.28 4.39
C LEU A 203 -3.42 -21.79 4.19
N ALA A 204 -4.37 -22.41 4.89
CA ALA A 204 -4.62 -23.84 4.82
C ALA A 204 -5.10 -24.31 3.43
N GLN A 205 -5.74 -23.43 2.65
CA GLN A 205 -6.17 -23.73 1.28
C GLN A 205 -5.17 -23.24 0.23
N ARG A 206 -3.97 -22.79 0.64
CA ARG A 206 -2.92 -22.45 -0.30
C ARG A 206 -2.67 -23.67 -1.19
N PRO A 207 -2.81 -23.54 -2.53
CA PRO A 207 -2.52 -24.65 -3.42
C PRO A 207 -1.09 -25.09 -3.15
N HIS A 208 -0.89 -26.36 -2.78
CA HIS A 208 0.45 -26.93 -2.81
C HIS A 208 0.92 -26.85 -4.25
N LEU A 209 1.79 -25.87 -4.55
CA LEU A 209 2.56 -25.92 -5.79
C LEU A 209 3.35 -27.23 -5.74
N PRO A 210 3.25 -28.10 -6.76
CA PRO A 210 4.12 -29.26 -6.81
C PRO A 210 5.56 -28.75 -6.74
N GLN A 211 6.33 -29.26 -5.77
CA GLN A 211 7.77 -29.05 -5.76
C GLN A 211 8.29 -29.63 -7.09
N ILE A 212 8.71 -28.75 -8.01
CA ILE A 212 9.46 -29.18 -9.17
C ILE A 212 10.84 -29.57 -8.61
N PRO A 213 11.23 -30.85 -8.61
CA PRO A 213 12.59 -31.22 -8.27
C PRO A 213 13.49 -30.65 -9.38
N TRP A 214 14.56 -29.97 -8.97
CA TRP A 214 15.63 -29.51 -9.86
C TRP A 214 16.21 -30.65 -10.70
#